data_AF-A0A239MDI0-F1
#
_entry.id   AF-A0A239MDI0-F1
#
_cell.length_a   1.000
_cell.length_b   1.000
_cell.length_c   1.000
_cell.angle_alpha   90.00
_cell.angle_beta   90.00
_cell.angle_gamma   90.00
#
_symmetry.space_group_name_H-M   'P 1'
#
loop_
_entity.id
_entity.type
_entity.pdbx_description
1 polymer ?
#
loop_
_entity_poly.entity_id
_entity_poly.type
_entity_poly.pdbx_seq_one_letter_code
_entity_poly.pdbx_strand_id
1 'polypeptide(L)'
;MIVVTGATGNVGRPLVRALADAGERVTAVSRGTVPVDLPEGAAHVRADLSEPETLRPAFEGAETLFLHDGGAGGQSLGSQAVLDAAREAGIERVVLLSSQGVVTRPESPSHGGVMAARERAVRESGLGWTILRAGAFASNAYGWAESVRAERTVFAPFGDVGIPVVDPADIAAVAAAALRKDEHAGRIYELTGPAAVTPREQAAAIGAAIGEPVRFVELTREQAHARLSAFMPEPVVETTLQILGEPKPAELRISPDAERVLGRAPRSFADWARANAPAFQ
;
A
#
# COMPACT_ATOMS: atom_id res chain seq x y z
N MET A 1 -10.43 14.16 -14.80
CA MET A 1 -10.52 14.19 -13.30
C MET A 1 -10.10 12.83 -12.75
N ILE A 2 -9.45 12.78 -11.57
CA ILE A 2 -8.86 11.54 -11.02
C ILE A 2 -9.57 11.11 -9.72
N VAL A 3 -9.97 9.85 -9.64
CA VAL A 3 -10.59 9.27 -8.43
C VAL A 3 -9.57 8.45 -7.67
N VAL A 4 -9.47 8.64 -6.36
CA VAL A 4 -8.57 7.88 -5.48
C VAL A 4 -9.38 7.13 -4.44
N THR A 5 -9.46 5.79 -4.54
CA THR A 5 -10.03 4.97 -3.47
C THR A 5 -9.03 4.73 -2.34
N GLY A 6 -9.53 4.50 -1.13
CA GLY A 6 -8.68 4.37 0.06
C GLY A 6 -7.92 5.67 0.37
N ALA A 7 -8.49 6.83 0.05
CA ALA A 7 -7.84 8.14 0.08
C ALA A 7 -7.28 8.56 1.46
N THR A 8 -7.76 7.95 2.55
CA THR A 8 -7.28 8.20 3.91
C THR A 8 -6.21 7.21 4.37
N GLY A 9 -5.87 6.22 3.55
CA GLY A 9 -4.86 5.20 3.86
C GLY A 9 -3.42 5.68 3.65
N ASN A 10 -2.47 4.80 3.98
CA ASN A 10 -1.03 5.11 3.95
C ASN A 10 -0.51 5.50 2.55
N VAL A 11 -1.10 4.97 1.48
CA VAL A 11 -0.78 5.34 0.08
C VAL A 11 -1.73 6.39 -0.46
N GLY A 12 -3.04 6.27 -0.18
CA GLY A 12 -4.06 7.17 -0.72
C GLY A 12 -3.87 8.61 -0.27
N ARG A 13 -3.52 8.85 1.00
CA ARG A 13 -3.34 10.21 1.53
C ARG A 13 -2.20 10.98 0.84
N PRO A 14 -0.97 10.45 0.75
CA PRO A 14 0.08 11.11 -0.02
C PRO A 14 -0.23 11.17 -1.53
N LEU A 15 -0.99 10.22 -2.09
CA LEU A 15 -1.40 10.27 -3.49
C LEU A 15 -2.34 11.44 -3.80
N VAL A 16 -3.37 11.66 -2.97
CA VAL A 16 -4.29 12.80 -3.12
C VAL A 16 -3.51 14.12 -3.09
N ARG A 17 -2.57 14.26 -2.14
CA ARG A 17 -1.70 15.45 -2.07
C ARG A 17 -0.84 15.60 -3.32
N ALA A 18 -0.14 14.55 -3.73
CA ALA A 18 0.74 14.59 -4.91
C ALA A 18 -0.01 14.93 -6.21
N LEU A 19 -1.25 14.49 -6.36
CA LEU A 19 -2.09 14.82 -7.51
C LEU A 19 -2.59 16.28 -7.45
N ALA A 20 -3.06 16.73 -6.29
CA ALA A 20 -3.50 18.12 -6.12
C ALA A 20 -2.36 19.12 -6.31
N ASP A 21 -1.17 18.85 -5.76
CA ASP A 21 0.04 19.67 -5.94
C ASP A 21 0.47 19.73 -7.41
N ALA A 22 0.11 18.73 -8.21
CA ALA A 22 0.35 18.68 -9.65
C ALA A 22 -0.73 19.41 -10.48
N GLY A 23 -1.72 20.04 -9.84
CA GLY A 23 -2.81 20.78 -10.47
C GLY A 23 -3.97 19.90 -10.96
N GLU A 24 -4.00 18.62 -10.58
CA GLU A 24 -5.08 17.72 -10.98
C GLU A 24 -6.34 17.93 -10.13
N ARG A 25 -7.52 17.75 -10.74
CA ARG A 25 -8.78 17.65 -9.98
C ARG A 25 -8.93 16.26 -9.41
N VAL A 26 -9.04 16.15 -8.09
CA VAL A 26 -9.02 14.86 -7.38
C VAL A 26 -10.32 14.63 -6.61
N THR A 27 -10.91 13.45 -6.78
CA THR A 27 -11.99 12.95 -5.91
C THR A 27 -11.42 11.91 -4.95
N ALA A 28 -11.28 12.27 -3.69
CA ALA A 28 -10.82 11.42 -2.61
C ALA A 28 -11.98 10.58 -2.05
N VAL A 29 -11.93 9.26 -2.27
CA VAL A 29 -12.95 8.32 -1.81
C VAL A 29 -12.50 7.58 -0.55
N SER A 30 -13.36 7.59 0.47
CA SER A 30 -13.16 6.82 1.70
C SER A 30 -14.49 6.57 2.42
N ARG A 31 -14.49 5.72 3.45
CA ARG A 31 -15.69 5.43 4.26
C ARG A 31 -16.10 6.57 5.21
N GLY A 32 -15.24 7.59 5.38
CA GLY A 32 -15.52 8.76 6.23
C GLY A 32 -15.41 8.50 7.74
N THR A 33 -14.73 7.43 8.16
CA THR A 33 -14.54 7.08 9.59
C THR A 33 -13.43 7.89 10.28
N VAL A 34 -12.67 8.66 9.52
CA VAL A 34 -11.60 9.55 9.98
C VAL A 34 -11.75 10.89 9.26
N PRO A 35 -11.40 12.02 9.91
CA PRO A 35 -11.38 13.32 9.25
C PRO A 35 -10.50 13.28 7.99
N VAL A 36 -10.99 13.90 6.91
CA VAL A 36 -10.26 13.97 5.65
C VAL A 36 -9.75 15.39 5.48
N ASP A 37 -8.47 15.57 5.78
CA ASP A 37 -7.72 16.79 5.47
C ASP A 37 -7.36 16.75 3.98
N LEU A 38 -7.98 17.63 3.19
CA LEU A 38 -7.84 17.68 1.74
C LEU A 38 -7.08 18.94 1.31
N PRO A 39 -6.12 18.81 0.38
CA PRO A 39 -5.52 19.96 -0.29
C PRO A 39 -6.56 20.69 -1.13
N GLU A 40 -6.25 21.95 -1.47
CA GLU A 40 -7.05 22.71 -2.42
C GLU A 40 -7.15 21.95 -3.77
N GLY A 41 -8.35 21.93 -4.36
CA GLY A 41 -8.60 21.19 -5.61
C GLY A 41 -8.96 19.70 -5.43
N ALA A 42 -8.96 19.17 -4.20
CA ALA A 42 -9.49 17.85 -3.90
C ALA A 42 -10.89 17.94 -3.28
N ALA A 43 -11.80 17.07 -3.73
CA ALA A 43 -13.13 16.87 -3.16
C ALA A 43 -13.21 15.52 -2.44
N HIS A 44 -13.96 15.45 -1.35
CA HIS A 44 -14.22 14.20 -0.63
C HIS A 44 -15.55 13.60 -1.07
N VAL A 45 -15.57 12.29 -1.34
CA VAL A 45 -16.80 11.53 -1.48
C VAL A 45 -16.76 10.34 -0.53
N ARG A 46 -17.83 10.22 0.27
CA ARG A 46 -18.03 9.05 1.13
C ARG A 46 -18.63 7.91 0.31
N ALA A 47 -17.91 6.80 0.20
CA ALA A 47 -18.39 5.59 -0.46
C ALA A 47 -17.69 4.35 0.13
N ASP A 48 -18.28 3.17 -0.10
CA ASP A 48 -17.69 1.88 0.23
C ASP A 48 -17.49 1.05 -1.04
N LEU A 49 -16.33 0.39 -1.15
CA LEU A 49 -16.05 -0.50 -2.27
C LEU A 49 -16.85 -1.79 -2.20
N SER A 50 -17.39 -2.15 -1.02
CA SER A 50 -18.31 -3.29 -0.88
C SER A 50 -19.73 -2.97 -1.34
N GLU A 51 -20.02 -1.69 -1.58
CA GLU A 51 -21.31 -1.15 -2.00
C GLU A 51 -21.08 -0.32 -3.28
N PRO A 52 -20.78 -0.94 -4.44
CA PRO A 52 -20.33 -0.25 -5.66
C PRO A 52 -21.29 0.85 -6.15
N GLU A 53 -22.58 0.74 -5.87
CA GLU A 53 -23.60 1.75 -6.14
C GLU A 53 -23.30 3.09 -5.46
N THR A 54 -22.62 3.08 -4.31
CA THR A 54 -22.20 4.29 -3.59
C THR A 54 -21.05 5.03 -4.28
N LEU A 55 -20.37 4.40 -5.25
CA LEU A 55 -19.24 4.99 -5.98
C LEU A 55 -19.70 5.88 -7.15
N ARG A 56 -20.95 5.78 -7.59
CA ARG A 56 -21.47 6.52 -8.75
C ARG A 56 -21.21 8.04 -8.65
N PRO A 57 -21.46 8.73 -7.52
CA PRO A 57 -21.17 10.16 -7.40
C PRO A 57 -19.66 10.47 -7.48
N ALA A 58 -18.80 9.53 -7.07
CA ALA A 58 -17.35 9.73 -7.13
C ALA A 58 -16.82 9.63 -8.57
N PHE A 59 -17.49 8.85 -9.43
CA PHE A 59 -17.04 8.58 -10.80
C PHE A 59 -17.55 9.58 -11.83
N GLU A 60 -18.50 10.46 -11.48
CA GLU A 60 -19.09 11.41 -12.42
C GLU A 60 -18.04 12.38 -12.99
N GLY A 61 -17.78 12.28 -14.31
CA GLY A 61 -16.78 13.09 -15.00
C GLY A 61 -15.32 12.69 -14.73
N ALA A 62 -15.10 11.52 -14.12
CA ALA A 62 -13.78 10.97 -13.89
C ALA A 62 -13.23 10.28 -15.15
N GLU A 63 -11.93 10.40 -15.37
CA GLU A 63 -11.22 9.77 -16.50
C GLU A 63 -10.33 8.62 -16.02
N THR A 64 -9.79 8.73 -14.80
CA THR A 64 -8.86 7.74 -14.25
C THR A 64 -9.20 7.40 -12.80
N LEU A 65 -8.92 6.14 -12.45
CA LEU A 65 -9.19 5.56 -11.14
C LEU A 65 -7.91 4.98 -10.53
N PHE A 66 -7.55 5.41 -9.33
CA PHE A 66 -6.67 4.63 -8.46
C PHE A 66 -7.52 3.70 -7.61
N LEU A 67 -7.28 2.40 -7.77
CA LEU A 67 -7.99 1.34 -7.06
C LEU A 67 -7.08 0.71 -6.00
N HIS A 68 -7.43 0.94 -4.73
CA HIS A 68 -6.93 0.20 -3.59
C HIS A 68 -8.09 -0.25 -2.70
N ASP A 69 -8.10 -1.53 -2.36
CA ASP A 69 -9.23 -2.23 -1.76
C ASP A 69 -9.08 -2.49 -0.24
N GLY A 70 -8.34 -1.64 0.45
CA GLY A 70 -8.33 -1.62 1.92
C GLY A 70 -7.48 -2.69 2.61
N GLY A 71 -6.66 -3.44 1.87
CA GLY A 71 -5.63 -4.32 2.45
C GLY A 71 -6.20 -5.63 3.04
N ALA A 72 -5.67 -6.06 4.19
CA ALA A 72 -5.95 -7.38 4.79
C ALA A 72 -7.44 -7.66 5.05
N GLY A 73 -8.25 -6.63 5.30
CA GLY A 73 -9.70 -6.75 5.53
C GLY A 73 -10.56 -6.72 4.27
N GLY A 74 -9.98 -6.45 3.10
CA GLY A 74 -10.72 -6.27 1.85
C GLY A 74 -11.07 -7.57 1.11
N GLN A 75 -10.77 -8.75 1.66
CA GLN A 75 -10.81 -10.05 0.95
C GLN A 75 -12.15 -10.36 0.26
N SER A 76 -13.27 -9.79 0.73
CA SER A 76 -14.62 -9.97 0.19
C SER A 76 -15.02 -8.98 -0.91
N LEU A 77 -14.16 -8.02 -1.26
CA LEU A 77 -14.49 -6.98 -2.24
C LEU A 77 -14.53 -7.52 -3.68
N GLY A 78 -15.69 -7.38 -4.32
CA GLY A 78 -15.90 -7.71 -5.72
C GLY A 78 -15.33 -6.63 -6.65
N SER A 79 -14.01 -6.68 -6.92
CA SER A 79 -13.35 -5.69 -7.80
C SER A 79 -14.00 -5.56 -9.17
N GLN A 80 -14.62 -6.63 -9.68
CA GLN A 80 -15.35 -6.61 -10.96
C GLN A 80 -16.48 -5.56 -10.96
N ALA A 81 -17.31 -5.53 -9.91
CA ALA A 81 -18.44 -4.59 -9.85
C ALA A 81 -17.98 -3.13 -9.76
N VAL A 82 -16.87 -2.87 -9.08
CA VAL A 82 -16.25 -1.54 -9.04
C VAL A 82 -15.73 -1.13 -10.42
N LEU A 83 -15.09 -2.06 -11.13
CA LEU A 83 -14.55 -1.81 -12.48
C LEU A 83 -15.67 -1.61 -13.52
N ASP A 84 -16.77 -2.37 -13.42
CA ASP A 84 -17.94 -2.19 -14.26
C ASP A 84 -18.59 -0.83 -14.02
N ALA A 85 -18.80 -0.44 -12.75
CA ALA A 85 -19.32 0.89 -12.41
C ALA A 85 -18.39 2.01 -12.91
N ALA A 86 -17.06 1.82 -12.84
CA ALA A 86 -16.09 2.78 -13.37
C ALA A 86 -16.21 2.92 -14.89
N ARG A 87 -16.27 1.79 -15.61
CA ARG A 87 -16.42 1.76 -17.07
C ARG A 87 -17.73 2.40 -17.52
N GLU A 88 -18.85 2.09 -16.85
CA GLU A 88 -20.16 2.69 -17.12
C GLU A 88 -20.20 4.20 -16.90
N ALA A 89 -19.40 4.70 -15.94
CA ALA A 89 -19.26 6.13 -15.68
C ALA A 89 -18.31 6.84 -16.67
N GLY A 90 -17.68 6.11 -17.60
CA GLY A 90 -16.78 6.67 -18.60
C GLY A 90 -15.32 6.79 -18.15
N ILE A 91 -14.93 6.19 -17.02
CA ILE A 91 -13.52 6.08 -16.66
C ILE A 91 -12.82 5.20 -17.72
N GLU A 92 -11.68 5.66 -18.20
CA GLU A 92 -10.94 5.02 -19.28
C GLU A 92 -9.73 4.24 -18.78
N ARG A 93 -9.14 4.66 -17.64
CA ARG A 93 -7.92 4.05 -17.10
C ARG A 93 -7.98 3.75 -15.60
N VAL A 94 -7.36 2.64 -15.19
CA VAL A 94 -7.24 2.23 -13.79
C VAL A 94 -5.79 1.93 -13.41
N VAL A 95 -5.36 2.45 -12.26
CA VAL A 95 -4.09 2.08 -11.60
C VAL A 95 -4.43 1.27 -10.36
N LEU A 96 -4.07 -0.02 -10.37
CA LEU A 96 -4.29 -0.95 -9.26
C LEU A 96 -3.06 -0.99 -8.35
N LEU A 97 -3.25 -0.77 -7.04
CA LEU A 97 -2.26 -1.14 -6.04
C LEU A 97 -2.41 -2.64 -5.69
N SER A 98 -1.50 -3.45 -6.23
CA SER A 98 -1.38 -4.90 -6.02
C SER A 98 -0.19 -5.23 -5.10
N SER A 99 0.16 -6.51 -5.01
CA SER A 99 1.26 -7.04 -4.20
C SER A 99 2.18 -7.93 -5.03
N GLN A 100 3.49 -7.89 -4.75
CA GLN A 100 4.45 -8.86 -5.30
C GLN A 100 4.05 -10.31 -5.01
N GLY A 101 3.34 -10.53 -3.90
CA GLY A 101 2.87 -11.85 -3.48
C GLY A 101 1.98 -12.54 -4.50
N VAL A 102 1.33 -11.80 -5.42
CA VAL A 102 0.54 -12.40 -6.51
C VAL A 102 1.38 -13.39 -7.35
N VAL A 103 2.66 -13.08 -7.56
CA VAL A 103 3.57 -13.95 -8.32
C VAL A 103 4.51 -14.75 -7.44
N THR A 104 4.85 -14.26 -6.24
CA THR A 104 5.79 -14.97 -5.36
C THR A 104 5.09 -15.99 -4.46
N ARG A 105 3.78 -15.86 -4.19
CA ARG A 105 2.99 -16.75 -3.33
C ARG A 105 1.69 -17.21 -4.02
N PRO A 106 1.77 -17.85 -5.21
CA PRO A 106 0.57 -18.32 -5.94
C PRO A 106 -0.26 -19.35 -5.16
N GLU A 107 0.34 -20.05 -4.21
CA GLU A 107 -0.31 -20.98 -3.30
C GLU A 107 -1.12 -20.30 -2.20
N SER A 108 -0.86 -19.02 -1.91
CA SER A 108 -1.53 -18.30 -0.83
C SER A 108 -2.96 -17.94 -1.23
N PRO A 109 -3.98 -18.29 -0.40
CA PRO A 109 -5.35 -17.85 -0.65
C PRO A 109 -5.48 -16.33 -0.73
N SER A 110 -4.68 -15.59 0.07
CA SER A 110 -4.71 -14.13 0.09
C SER A 110 -4.11 -13.50 -1.17
N HIS A 111 -2.98 -14.03 -1.65
CA HIS A 111 -2.25 -13.44 -2.76
C HIS A 111 -2.52 -14.13 -4.11
N GLY A 112 -2.27 -15.44 -4.20
CA GLY A 112 -2.54 -16.23 -5.39
C GLY A 112 -4.02 -16.50 -5.66
N GLY A 113 -4.87 -16.39 -4.64
CA GLY A 113 -6.32 -16.41 -4.78
C GLY A 113 -6.88 -15.01 -5.06
N VAL A 114 -7.08 -14.23 -3.99
CA VAL A 114 -7.83 -12.96 -4.07
C VAL A 114 -7.09 -11.90 -4.88
N MET A 115 -5.82 -11.58 -4.56
CA MET A 115 -5.11 -10.51 -5.28
C MET A 115 -4.87 -10.87 -6.76
N ALA A 116 -4.59 -12.13 -7.08
CA ALA A 116 -4.46 -12.58 -8.48
C ALA A 116 -5.78 -12.44 -9.26
N ALA A 117 -6.92 -12.76 -8.65
CA ALA A 117 -8.23 -12.56 -9.25
C ALA A 117 -8.52 -11.08 -9.53
N ARG A 118 -8.05 -10.17 -8.67
CA ARG A 118 -8.19 -8.71 -8.87
C ARG A 118 -7.35 -8.20 -10.02
N GLU A 119 -6.09 -8.62 -10.11
CA GLU A 119 -5.27 -8.26 -11.27
C GLU A 119 -5.89 -8.78 -12.57
N ARG A 120 -6.50 -9.98 -12.55
CA ARG A 120 -7.22 -10.52 -13.70
C ARG A 120 -8.42 -9.66 -14.07
N ALA A 121 -9.27 -9.33 -13.10
CA ALA A 121 -10.44 -8.47 -13.31
C ALA A 121 -10.04 -7.12 -13.92
N VAL A 122 -8.97 -6.50 -13.42
CA VAL A 122 -8.44 -5.24 -14.00
C VAL A 122 -8.01 -5.43 -15.45
N ARG A 123 -7.27 -6.49 -15.78
CA ARG A 123 -6.82 -6.76 -17.16
C ARG A 123 -7.97 -7.07 -18.11
N GLU A 124 -9.02 -7.71 -17.61
CA GLU A 124 -10.19 -8.14 -18.40
C GLU A 124 -11.31 -7.08 -18.42
N SER A 125 -11.18 -5.99 -17.64
CA SER A 125 -12.21 -4.94 -17.51
C SER A 125 -12.50 -4.14 -18.79
N GLY A 126 -11.60 -4.20 -19.78
CA GLY A 126 -11.65 -3.34 -20.97
C GLY A 126 -11.13 -1.92 -20.75
N LEU A 127 -10.72 -1.57 -19.52
CA LEU A 127 -10.06 -0.30 -19.20
C LEU A 127 -8.56 -0.36 -19.55
N GLY A 128 -7.97 0.78 -19.89
CA GLY A 128 -6.51 0.90 -19.86
C GLY A 128 -6.01 0.69 -18.44
N TRP A 129 -4.93 -0.06 -18.23
CA TRP A 129 -4.52 -0.42 -16.87
C TRP A 129 -3.03 -0.26 -16.59
N THR A 130 -2.71 -0.02 -15.33
CA THR A 130 -1.36 -0.14 -14.77
C THR A 130 -1.46 -0.87 -13.43
N ILE A 131 -0.53 -1.78 -13.14
CA ILE A 131 -0.53 -2.56 -11.89
C ILE A 131 0.75 -2.27 -11.12
N LEU A 132 0.61 -1.86 -9.87
CA LEU A 132 1.71 -1.57 -8.96
C LEU A 132 1.83 -2.73 -7.97
N ARG A 133 2.78 -3.65 -8.19
CA ARG A 133 3.06 -4.76 -7.27
C ARG A 133 4.04 -4.31 -6.20
N ALA A 134 3.52 -3.84 -5.09
CA ALA A 134 4.36 -3.38 -3.99
C ALA A 134 4.82 -4.55 -3.09
N GLY A 135 6.03 -4.42 -2.53
CA GLY A 135 6.56 -5.28 -1.48
C GLY A 135 6.03 -4.91 -0.08
N ALA A 136 6.80 -5.21 0.96
CA ALA A 136 6.44 -4.80 2.32
C ALA A 136 6.48 -3.27 2.47
N PHE A 137 5.56 -2.69 3.25
CA PHE A 137 5.49 -1.23 3.40
C PHE A 137 6.26 -0.79 4.65
N ALA A 138 6.99 0.32 4.55
CA ALA A 138 7.59 0.96 5.73
C ALA A 138 6.53 1.32 6.78
N SER A 139 5.31 1.69 6.35
CA SER A 139 4.17 1.96 7.25
C SER A 139 3.68 0.77 8.07
N ASN A 140 4.12 -0.45 7.79
CA ASN A 140 3.81 -1.59 8.66
C ASN A 140 4.41 -1.39 10.07
N ALA A 141 5.47 -0.58 10.18
CA ALA A 141 6.04 -0.19 11.46
C ALA A 141 5.09 0.61 12.36
N TYR A 142 3.99 1.18 11.83
CA TYR A 142 2.94 1.76 12.68
C TYR A 142 2.31 0.72 13.62
N GLY A 143 2.38 -0.57 13.31
CA GLY A 143 1.99 -1.65 14.23
C GLY A 143 2.81 -1.70 15.53
N TRP A 144 3.99 -1.06 15.56
CA TRP A 144 4.83 -0.94 16.75
C TRP A 144 4.68 0.42 17.45
N ALA A 145 3.88 1.33 16.91
CA ALA A 145 3.81 2.70 17.39
C ALA A 145 3.42 2.75 18.88
N GLU A 146 2.44 1.96 19.31
CA GLU A 146 2.02 1.91 20.72
C GLU A 146 3.10 1.38 21.66
N SER A 147 3.74 0.26 21.33
CA SER A 147 4.79 -0.32 22.18
C SER A 147 6.06 0.55 22.22
N VAL A 148 6.37 1.24 21.13
CA VAL A 148 7.47 2.22 21.13
C VAL A 148 7.12 3.44 21.99
N ARG A 149 5.89 3.96 21.93
CA ARG A 149 5.44 5.07 22.80
C ARG A 149 5.44 4.68 24.27
N ALA A 150 4.92 3.50 24.59
CA ALA A 150 4.71 3.07 25.98
C ALA A 150 6.00 2.62 26.67
N GLU A 151 6.87 1.90 25.96
CA GLU A 151 8.01 1.20 26.59
C GLU A 151 9.27 1.14 25.71
N ARG A 152 9.33 1.98 24.66
CA ARG A 152 10.48 2.06 23.74
C ARG A 152 10.94 0.70 23.23
N THR A 153 9.99 -0.18 22.91
CA THR A 153 10.27 -1.55 22.47
C THR A 153 9.53 -1.88 21.18
N VAL A 154 10.24 -2.47 20.22
CA VAL A 154 9.68 -3.14 19.04
C VAL A 154 9.67 -4.64 19.30
N PHE A 155 8.51 -5.26 19.06
CA PHE A 155 8.34 -6.71 19.08
C PHE A 155 8.05 -7.21 17.68
N ALA A 156 8.93 -8.05 17.14
CA ALA A 156 8.72 -8.67 15.85
C ALA A 156 9.42 -10.04 15.78
N PRO A 157 8.91 -10.97 14.96
CA PRO A 157 9.63 -12.21 14.68
C PRO A 157 10.78 -11.96 13.68
N PHE A 158 11.67 -12.95 13.55
CA PHE A 158 12.68 -13.02 12.50
C PHE A 158 13.62 -11.81 12.47
N GLY A 159 14.21 -11.49 13.63
CA GLY A 159 14.92 -10.23 13.87
C GLY A 159 16.06 -9.92 12.92
N ASP A 160 16.63 -10.96 12.30
CA ASP A 160 17.78 -10.88 11.41
C ASP A 160 17.44 -11.20 9.93
N VAL A 161 16.15 -11.39 9.61
CA VAL A 161 15.68 -11.60 8.22
C VAL A 161 15.29 -10.26 7.61
N GLY A 162 16.11 -9.76 6.69
CA GLY A 162 15.87 -8.49 6.01
C GLY A 162 15.05 -8.65 4.74
N ILE A 163 14.07 -7.77 4.53
CA ILE A 163 13.35 -7.63 3.26
C ILE A 163 13.28 -6.16 2.83
N PRO A 164 13.16 -5.86 1.53
CA PRO A 164 12.97 -4.50 1.05
C PRO A 164 11.62 -3.94 1.51
N VAL A 165 11.66 -2.80 2.20
CA VAL A 165 10.45 -2.09 2.66
C VAL A 165 10.28 -0.78 1.90
N VAL A 166 9.19 -0.66 1.13
CA VAL A 166 8.91 0.50 0.30
C VAL A 166 8.18 1.58 1.10
N ASP A 167 8.56 2.84 0.91
CA ASP A 167 7.85 3.98 1.48
C ASP A 167 6.50 4.17 0.75
N PRO A 168 5.35 4.22 1.46
CA PRO A 168 4.04 4.44 0.84
C PRO A 168 3.93 5.70 -0.01
N ALA A 169 4.68 6.77 0.30
CA ALA A 169 4.67 7.97 -0.53
C ALA A 169 5.47 7.82 -1.83
N ASP A 170 6.36 6.81 -1.96
CA ASP A 170 6.97 6.47 -3.25
C ASP A 170 6.01 5.63 -4.10
N ILE A 171 5.23 4.73 -3.48
CA ILE A 171 4.10 4.07 -4.16
C ILE A 171 3.13 5.13 -4.69
N ALA A 172 2.77 6.10 -3.85
CA ALA A 172 1.89 7.20 -4.24
C ALA A 172 2.46 8.03 -5.39
N ALA A 173 3.76 8.35 -5.38
CA ALA A 173 4.39 9.10 -6.46
C ALA A 173 4.41 8.32 -7.79
N VAL A 174 4.67 7.01 -7.74
CA VAL A 174 4.57 6.14 -8.93
C VAL A 174 3.13 6.06 -9.43
N ALA A 175 2.16 5.90 -8.53
CA ALA A 175 0.74 5.93 -8.88
C ALA A 175 0.33 7.25 -9.53
N ALA A 176 0.79 8.39 -8.99
CA ALA A 176 0.53 9.71 -9.55
C ALA A 176 1.08 9.86 -10.97
N ALA A 177 2.28 9.35 -11.24
CA ALA A 177 2.84 9.32 -12.59
C ALA A 177 1.99 8.45 -13.53
N ALA A 178 1.64 7.23 -13.10
CA ALA A 178 0.81 6.29 -13.86
C ALA A 178 -0.58 6.85 -14.21
N LEU A 179 -1.22 7.55 -13.28
CA LEU A 179 -2.54 8.15 -13.50
C LEU A 179 -2.52 9.30 -14.52
N ARG A 180 -1.38 9.99 -14.69
CA ARG A 180 -1.28 11.22 -15.48
C ARG A 180 -0.73 11.01 -16.89
N LYS A 181 -0.03 9.91 -17.16
CA LYS A 181 0.64 9.68 -18.45
C LYS A 181 0.27 8.34 -19.06
N ASP A 182 0.02 8.35 -20.37
CA ASP A 182 -0.38 7.14 -21.11
C ASP A 182 0.76 6.15 -21.33
N GLU A 183 2.02 6.58 -21.19
CA GLU A 183 3.21 5.72 -21.33
C GLU A 183 3.24 4.53 -20.35
N HIS A 184 2.43 4.60 -19.30
CA HIS A 184 2.29 3.58 -18.25
C HIS A 184 1.18 2.55 -18.54
N ALA A 185 0.41 2.71 -19.62
CA ALA A 185 -0.64 1.76 -20.00
C ALA A 185 -0.07 0.36 -20.30
N GLY A 186 -0.74 -0.67 -19.78
CA GLY A 186 -0.35 -2.07 -19.91
C GLY A 186 0.90 -2.47 -19.12
N ARG A 187 1.40 -1.60 -18.22
CA ARG A 187 2.62 -1.86 -17.44
C ARG A 187 2.32 -2.46 -16.08
N ILE A 188 3.25 -3.30 -15.63
CA ILE A 188 3.35 -3.79 -14.26
C ILE A 188 4.66 -3.24 -13.69
N TYR A 189 4.60 -2.61 -12.53
CA TYR A 189 5.79 -2.12 -11.81
C TYR A 189 5.95 -2.87 -10.50
N GLU A 190 7.15 -3.38 -10.23
CA GLU A 190 7.48 -3.95 -8.92
C GLU A 190 8.09 -2.86 -8.03
N LEU A 191 7.46 -2.58 -6.90
CA LEU A 191 7.83 -1.45 -6.04
C LEU A 191 8.44 -1.95 -4.72
N THR A 192 9.73 -1.71 -4.55
CA THR A 192 10.50 -2.13 -3.38
C THR A 192 11.18 -0.94 -2.71
N GLY A 193 11.60 -1.14 -1.45
CA GLY A 193 12.57 -0.24 -0.83
C GLY A 193 13.93 -0.32 -1.54
N PRO A 194 14.85 0.62 -1.26
CA PRO A 194 16.17 0.68 -1.91
C PRO A 194 17.15 -0.38 -1.38
N ALA A 195 16.86 -0.99 -0.24
CA ALA A 195 17.67 -2.04 0.39
C ALA A 195 16.80 -2.95 1.25
N ALA A 196 17.29 -4.16 1.54
CA ALA A 196 16.70 -5.01 2.57
C ALA A 196 16.96 -4.42 3.96
N VAL A 197 15.95 -4.45 4.84
CA VAL A 197 16.06 -3.94 6.22
C VAL A 197 15.45 -4.95 7.18
N THR A 198 16.25 -5.41 8.13
CA THR A 198 15.82 -6.35 9.18
C THR A 198 14.90 -5.68 10.20
N PRO A 199 14.05 -6.43 10.92
CA PRO A 199 13.25 -5.86 12.01
C PRO A 199 14.10 -5.16 13.09
N ARG A 200 15.31 -5.68 13.36
CA ARG A 200 16.26 -5.06 14.30
C ARG A 200 16.77 -3.71 13.80
N GLU A 201 17.12 -3.61 12.53
CA GLU A 201 17.52 -2.34 11.90
C GLU A 201 16.36 -1.34 11.82
N GLN A 202 15.13 -1.82 11.59
CA GLN A 202 13.94 -0.96 11.64
C GLN A 202 13.75 -0.37 13.04
N ALA A 203 13.88 -1.18 14.10
CA ALA A 203 13.83 -0.69 15.48
C ALA A 203 14.91 0.36 15.76
N ALA A 204 16.15 0.11 15.32
CA ALA A 204 17.26 1.06 15.46
C ALA A 204 17.00 2.38 14.71
N ALA A 205 16.46 2.32 13.49
CA ALA A 205 16.13 3.50 12.70
C ALA A 205 14.99 4.33 13.33
N ILE A 206 13.99 3.68 13.93
CA ILE A 206 12.95 4.37 14.71
C ILE A 206 13.56 5.05 15.92
N GLY A 207 14.43 4.35 16.67
CA GLY A 207 15.11 4.94 17.82
C GLY A 207 15.96 6.17 17.46
N ALA A 208 16.72 6.07 16.37
CA ALA A 208 17.47 7.21 15.83
C ALA A 208 16.55 8.38 15.42
N ALA A 209 15.38 8.09 14.86
CA ALA A 209 14.41 9.11 14.44
C ALA A 209 13.75 9.84 15.61
N ILE A 210 13.49 9.16 16.73
CA ILE A 210 12.91 9.78 17.93
C ILE A 210 13.96 10.34 18.91
N GLY A 211 15.25 10.05 18.68
CA GLY A 211 16.35 10.49 19.53
C GLY A 211 16.54 9.67 20.81
N GLU A 212 15.93 8.49 20.89
CA GLU A 212 15.98 7.59 22.06
C GLU A 212 16.23 6.14 21.64
N PRO A 213 16.97 5.33 22.42
CA PRO A 213 17.14 3.91 22.12
C PRO A 213 15.81 3.17 22.12
N VAL A 214 15.53 2.42 21.04
CA VAL A 214 14.38 1.51 20.95
C VAL A 214 14.89 0.08 20.99
N ARG A 215 14.47 -0.68 22.00
CA ARG A 215 14.86 -2.07 22.18
C ARG A 215 14.12 -2.96 21.17
N PHE A 216 14.82 -3.95 20.65
CA PHE A 216 14.21 -5.03 19.87
C PHE A 216 14.02 -6.26 20.74
N VAL A 217 12.81 -6.81 20.77
CA VAL A 217 12.49 -8.09 21.40
C VAL A 217 11.96 -9.03 20.34
N GLU A 218 12.69 -10.11 20.11
CA GLU A 218 12.29 -11.11 19.15
C GLU A 218 11.11 -11.92 19.67
N LEU A 219 10.07 -12.06 18.84
CA LEU A 219 8.93 -12.92 19.09
C LEU A 219 9.15 -14.29 18.45
N THR A 220 8.65 -15.34 19.11
CA THR A 220 8.47 -16.63 18.40
C THR A 220 7.43 -16.49 17.30
N ARG A 221 7.44 -17.41 16.32
CA ARG A 221 6.43 -17.42 15.25
C ARG A 221 5.02 -17.48 15.84
N GLU A 222 4.80 -18.27 16.89
CA GLU A 222 3.51 -18.43 17.56
C GLU A 222 3.07 -17.15 18.26
N GLN A 223 3.99 -16.44 18.93
CA GLN A 223 3.69 -15.15 19.55
C GLN A 223 3.35 -14.09 18.50
N ALA A 224 4.07 -14.06 17.39
CA ALA A 224 3.79 -13.15 16.28
C ALA A 224 2.45 -13.47 15.62
N HIS A 225 2.14 -14.75 15.41
CA HIS A 225 0.85 -15.23 14.93
C HIS A 225 -0.30 -14.72 15.80
N ALA A 226 -0.25 -14.99 17.11
CA ALA A 226 -1.29 -14.56 18.04
C ALA A 226 -1.53 -13.04 18.02
N ARG A 227 -0.46 -12.24 17.84
CA ARG A 227 -0.58 -10.78 17.71
C ARG A 227 -1.21 -10.36 16.39
N LEU A 228 -0.77 -10.93 15.27
CA LEU A 228 -1.27 -10.58 13.94
C LEU A 228 -2.74 -11.00 13.75
N SER A 229 -3.15 -12.15 14.31
CA SER A 229 -4.53 -12.64 14.23
C SER A 229 -5.55 -11.75 14.95
N ALA A 230 -5.10 -10.80 15.80
CA ALA A 230 -5.99 -9.82 16.41
C ALA A 230 -6.56 -8.79 15.42
N PHE A 231 -5.95 -8.62 14.25
CA PHE A 231 -6.34 -7.59 13.27
C PHE A 231 -6.24 -8.02 11.81
N MET A 232 -5.77 -9.23 11.53
CA MET A 232 -5.71 -9.80 10.18
C MET A 232 -6.45 -11.14 10.13
N PRO A 233 -7.10 -11.49 8.99
CA PRO A 233 -7.61 -12.83 8.77
C PRO A 233 -6.51 -13.87 8.73
N GLU A 234 -6.80 -15.08 9.22
CA GLU A 234 -5.84 -16.18 9.34
C GLU A 234 -5.00 -16.47 8.07
N PRO A 235 -5.57 -16.53 6.85
CA PRO A 235 -4.76 -16.77 5.64
C PRO A 235 -3.74 -15.67 5.35
N VAL A 236 -4.03 -14.43 5.78
CA VAL A 236 -3.13 -13.28 5.64
C VAL A 236 -2.01 -13.36 6.67
N VAL A 237 -2.32 -13.77 7.90
CA VAL A 237 -1.33 -13.98 8.97
C VAL A 237 -0.29 -15.01 8.55
N GLU A 238 -0.74 -16.18 8.12
CA GLU A 238 0.17 -17.27 7.71
C GLU A 238 1.08 -16.86 6.55
N THR A 239 0.50 -16.21 5.53
CA THR A 239 1.29 -15.74 4.38
C THR A 239 2.29 -14.66 4.80
N THR A 240 1.89 -13.75 5.69
CA THR A 240 2.77 -12.70 6.22
C THR A 240 3.95 -13.31 6.97
N LEU A 241 3.71 -14.24 7.89
CA LEU A 241 4.77 -14.91 8.64
C LEU A 241 5.67 -15.76 7.74
N GLN A 242 5.14 -16.33 6.65
CA GLN A 242 5.96 -17.04 5.68
C GLN A 242 6.88 -16.10 4.88
N ILE A 243 6.37 -14.93 4.45
CA ILE A 243 7.18 -13.92 3.75
C ILE A 243 8.27 -13.36 4.66
N LEU A 244 7.95 -13.07 5.93
CA LEU A 244 8.90 -12.50 6.88
C LEU A 244 9.97 -13.49 7.33
N GLY A 245 9.62 -14.77 7.52
CA GLY A 245 10.57 -15.78 8.01
C GLY A 245 11.36 -16.47 6.90
N GLU A 246 10.74 -16.68 5.74
CA GLU A 246 11.30 -17.41 4.61
C GLU A 246 11.05 -16.66 3.29
N PRO A 247 11.62 -15.45 3.12
CA PRO A 247 11.44 -14.67 1.92
C PRO A 247 12.04 -15.40 0.71
N LYS A 248 11.29 -15.45 -0.39
CA LYS A 248 11.77 -16.02 -1.66
C LYS A 248 12.78 -15.05 -2.31
N PRO A 249 13.71 -15.53 -3.16
CA PRO A 249 14.69 -14.66 -3.83
C PRO A 249 14.08 -13.46 -4.57
N ALA A 250 12.89 -13.64 -5.16
CA ALA A 250 12.16 -12.57 -5.83
C ALA A 250 11.69 -11.46 -4.86
N GLU A 251 11.37 -11.81 -3.61
CA GLU A 251 10.91 -10.86 -2.58
C GLU A 251 12.08 -10.08 -1.95
N LEU A 252 13.31 -10.59 -2.10
CA LEU A 252 14.55 -9.93 -1.66
C LEU A 252 15.14 -8.99 -2.72
N ARG A 253 14.70 -9.12 -3.97
CA ARG A 253 15.24 -8.36 -5.10
C ARG A 253 14.87 -6.88 -4.98
N ILE A 254 15.85 -6.01 -5.17
CA ILE A 254 15.61 -4.57 -5.30
C ILE A 254 15.16 -4.27 -6.73
N SER A 255 13.95 -3.74 -6.88
CA SER A 255 13.41 -3.38 -8.17
C SER A 255 13.83 -1.96 -8.57
N PRO A 256 14.32 -1.74 -9.81
CA PRO A 256 14.66 -0.42 -10.33
C PRO A 256 13.43 0.38 -10.81
N ASP A 257 12.22 -0.19 -10.78
CA ASP A 257 11.05 0.42 -11.42
C ASP A 257 10.62 1.74 -10.78
N ALA A 258 10.63 1.80 -9.44
CA ALA A 258 10.35 3.04 -8.73
C ALA A 258 11.35 4.14 -9.12
N GLU A 259 12.65 3.81 -9.19
CA GLU A 259 13.68 4.77 -9.59
C GLU A 259 13.48 5.27 -11.02
N ARG A 260 13.18 4.36 -11.96
CA ARG A 260 12.94 4.70 -13.36
C ARG A 260 11.74 5.62 -13.55
N VAL A 261 10.63 5.37 -12.83
CA VAL A 261 9.43 6.19 -12.94
C VAL A 261 9.60 7.54 -12.25
N LEU A 262 10.28 7.56 -11.10
CA LEU A 262 10.42 8.78 -10.28
C LEU A 262 11.60 9.66 -10.69
N GLY A 263 12.59 9.13 -11.42
CA GLY A 263 13.84 9.83 -11.73
C GLY A 263 14.74 10.08 -10.52
N ARG A 264 14.47 9.40 -9.40
CA ARG A 264 15.24 9.47 -8.15
C ARG A 264 15.20 8.14 -7.43
N ALA A 265 16.19 7.87 -6.58
CA ALA A 265 16.17 6.69 -5.72
C ALA A 265 14.92 6.66 -4.81
N PRO A 266 14.37 5.47 -4.52
CA PRO A 266 13.36 5.29 -3.49
C PRO A 266 13.90 5.71 -2.12
N ARG A 267 13.03 6.22 -1.26
CA ARG A 267 13.35 6.64 0.10
C ARG A 267 13.71 5.43 0.96
N SER A 268 14.71 5.61 1.82
CA SER A 268 15.12 4.57 2.77
C SER A 268 14.11 4.44 3.91
N PHE A 269 14.14 3.30 4.61
CA PHE A 269 13.36 3.15 5.84
C PHE A 269 13.75 4.21 6.89
N ALA A 270 15.02 4.60 6.96
CA ALA A 270 15.47 5.64 7.88
C ALA A 270 14.91 7.04 7.54
N ASP A 271 14.78 7.38 6.25
CA ASP A 271 14.08 8.59 5.82
C ASP A 271 12.60 8.55 6.21
N TRP A 272 11.95 7.40 5.96
CA TRP A 272 10.56 7.20 6.35
C TRP A 272 10.38 7.32 7.86
N ALA A 273 11.24 6.69 8.66
CA ALA A 273 11.18 6.74 10.13
C ALA A 273 11.34 8.17 10.64
N ARG A 274 12.28 8.96 10.08
CA ARG A 274 12.44 10.39 10.41
C ARG A 274 11.19 11.20 10.09
N ALA A 275 10.62 11.02 8.89
CA ALA A 275 9.43 11.75 8.48
C ALA A 275 8.19 11.40 9.32
N ASN A 276 8.17 10.22 9.94
CA ASN A 276 7.04 9.72 10.72
C ASN A 276 7.36 9.55 12.21
N ALA A 277 8.44 10.16 12.70
CA ALA A 277 8.85 10.12 14.11
C ALA A 277 7.74 10.49 15.10
N PRO A 278 6.84 11.48 14.82
CA PRO A 278 5.75 11.80 15.73
C PRO A 278 4.78 10.65 16.03
N ALA A 279 4.72 9.62 15.18
CA ALA A 279 3.91 8.44 15.45
C ALA A 279 4.50 7.56 16.57
N PHE A 280 5.78 7.70 16.88
CA PHE A 280 6.52 6.84 17.80
C PHE A 280 6.95 7.53 19.10
N GLN A 281 6.75 8.85 19.20
CA GLN A 281 7.07 9.66 20.38
C GLN A 281 6.03 9.47 21.48
#